data_AF-A0A353MC69-F1
#
_entry.id   AF-A0A353MC69-F1
#
_cell.length_a   1.000
_cell.length_b   1.000
_cell.length_c   1.000
_cell.angle_alpha   90.00
_cell.angle_beta   90.00
_cell.angle_gamma   90.00
#
_symmetry.space_group_name_H-M   'P 1'
#
loop_
_entity.id
_entity.type
_entity.pdbx_description
1 polymer ?
#
loop_
_entity_poly.entity_id
_entity_poly.type
_entity_poly.pdbx_seq_one_letter_code
_entity_poly.pdbx_strand_id
1 'polypeptide(L)'
;MKAERLTWLLAAAAILIILSAPKAALAKAVDLVVQHTPPDGAFATIQLAIDEAGRRLAVPTTDTLTIRVMADDDPYIGPFTPISDVPIIGERTAGTFIEGGGTLVNLENVTIRNFTFRNATVGISIANCSLIEVKNNVFHLGPGGTALQVQNSPTDVSITNNTFFNNGTAISTDSNILITNNIFSNNTVAISAPQGTLTKLSYSDFFANPTNGVSDLGTGSIPNTLQLDANPRFVDPGTDFHLQPGSPAASSGNPSYPNSFRASTYDMGAYGGPFSDISPATVTGVTATQVTPATINVSWNRTSDRSVTAYRVYYGTSSRNGVTSPYRGTEASEGASPITVLSRTTTNATLSGLPVAAPSIPVAPALTVTPLNQALQLNWNRVTGATGYEIFHSSTEFNATSLPFPPVTIENAEQTSYLLPGLSNGTPHYVAIRAISRNTFFLAVTAVVDRSLAPGAGSANESPYSEEVPLGIGDIAQSGISEVQNVSPEAISPYPNLSKEGCFIATAAYGFYSAPQVQVLREFRDHVLMTNAPGRAFVAWYYRYGPCGAKLINAHPWLKFPVRLALLPLVAGAIFLLHTPLLIKIGTLFLLISIPVFLYLYQRSQRKMLVQSGGSR
;
A
#
# COMPACT_ATOMS: atom_id res chain seq x y z
N MET A 1 54.88 49.75 19.24
CA MET A 1 53.82 50.17 18.29
C MET A 1 53.85 49.51 16.90
N LYS A 2 54.87 48.73 16.48
CA LYS A 2 54.89 48.10 15.14
C LYS A 2 54.51 46.60 15.11
N ALA A 3 54.69 45.86 16.21
CA ALA A 3 54.40 44.42 16.24
C ALA A 3 52.89 44.11 16.40
N GLU A 4 52.18 44.85 17.26
CA GLU A 4 50.74 44.59 17.51
C GLU A 4 49.84 44.96 16.32
N ARG A 5 50.18 46.01 15.56
CA ARG A 5 49.41 46.34 14.33
C ARG A 5 49.57 45.29 13.23
N LEU A 6 50.71 44.60 13.20
CA LEU A 6 50.98 43.54 12.22
C LEU A 6 50.20 42.27 12.55
N THR A 7 50.05 41.91 13.83
CA THR A 7 49.21 40.78 14.26
C THR A 7 47.73 41.05 14.03
N TRP A 8 47.24 42.28 14.25
CA TRP A 8 45.86 42.64 13.90
C TRP A 8 45.59 42.66 12.39
N LEU A 9 46.55 43.12 11.57
CA LEU A 9 46.43 43.07 10.10
C LEU A 9 46.50 41.65 9.54
N LEU A 10 47.34 40.77 10.11
CA LEU A 10 47.42 39.36 9.73
C LEU A 10 46.18 38.57 10.19
N ALA A 11 45.63 38.88 11.37
CA ALA A 11 44.37 38.30 11.83
C ALA A 11 43.17 38.77 10.99
N ALA A 12 43.12 40.06 10.64
CA ALA A 12 42.09 40.60 9.74
C ALA A 12 42.21 40.02 8.31
N ALA A 13 43.43 39.83 7.79
CA ALA A 13 43.67 39.17 6.50
C ALA A 13 43.33 37.67 6.53
N ALA A 14 43.61 36.96 7.63
CA ALA A 14 43.20 35.57 7.81
C ALA A 14 41.67 35.43 7.91
N ILE A 15 41.00 36.35 8.59
CA ILE A 15 39.52 36.39 8.66
C ILE A 15 38.93 36.75 7.29
N LEU A 16 39.55 37.66 6.53
CA LEU A 16 39.12 37.98 5.16
C LEU A 16 39.34 36.80 4.20
N ILE A 17 40.42 36.04 4.34
CA ILE A 17 40.71 34.82 3.55
C ILE A 17 39.78 33.66 3.93
N ILE A 18 39.34 33.56 5.20
CA ILE A 18 38.32 32.59 5.64
C ILE A 18 36.91 33.00 5.19
N LEU A 19 36.64 34.30 5.02
CA LEU A 19 35.38 34.84 4.47
C LEU A 19 35.36 34.90 2.93
N SER A 20 36.53 34.87 2.25
CA SER A 20 36.66 34.90 0.80
C SER A 20 37.12 33.57 0.19
N ALA A 21 37.41 32.56 0.99
CA ALA A 21 37.46 31.20 0.50
C ALA A 21 36.04 30.88 -0.03
N PRO A 22 35.88 30.49 -1.31
CA PRO A 22 34.60 29.95 -1.73
C PRO A 22 34.30 28.82 -0.74
N LYS A 23 33.22 28.96 0.04
CA LYS A 23 32.62 27.80 0.69
C LYS A 23 32.57 26.76 -0.40
N ALA A 24 33.31 25.67 -0.26
CA ALA A 24 33.15 24.53 -1.15
C ALA A 24 31.64 24.27 -1.15
N ALA A 25 30.99 24.52 -2.30
CA ALA A 25 29.56 24.38 -2.42
C ALA A 25 29.26 22.95 -1.99
N LEU A 26 28.60 22.80 -0.84
CA LEU A 26 28.11 21.50 -0.40
C LEU A 26 27.06 21.13 -1.44
N ALA A 27 27.45 20.32 -2.42
CA ALA A 27 26.54 19.87 -3.45
C ALA A 27 25.37 19.17 -2.76
N LYS A 28 24.19 19.78 -2.83
CA LYS A 28 22.99 19.19 -2.23
C LYS A 28 22.49 18.15 -3.21
N ALA A 29 22.79 16.89 -2.95
CA ALA A 29 22.20 15.78 -3.68
C ALA A 29 20.71 15.65 -3.29
N VAL A 30 19.84 15.61 -4.29
CA VAL A 30 18.39 15.49 -4.12
C VAL A 30 17.89 14.30 -4.91
N ASP A 31 17.31 13.34 -4.21
CA ASP A 31 16.67 12.18 -4.82
C ASP A 31 15.18 12.47 -5.01
N LEU A 32 14.74 12.43 -6.26
CA LEU A 32 13.33 12.48 -6.63
C LEU A 32 12.83 11.04 -6.71
N VAL A 33 12.18 10.60 -5.63
CA VAL A 33 11.70 9.23 -5.48
C VAL A 33 10.40 9.06 -6.26
N VAL A 34 10.38 8.07 -7.13
CA VAL A 34 9.21 7.64 -7.90
C VAL A 34 8.62 6.40 -7.22
N GLN A 35 7.31 6.41 -6.98
CA GLN A 35 6.58 5.30 -6.36
C GLN A 35 5.19 5.15 -6.98
N HIS A 36 4.70 3.92 -7.14
CA HIS A 36 3.40 3.67 -7.76
C HIS A 36 2.21 4.20 -6.93
N THR A 37 2.38 4.29 -5.60
CA THR A 37 1.41 4.89 -4.66
C THR A 37 2.09 5.92 -3.76
N PRO A 38 2.34 7.13 -4.27
CA PRO A 38 3.22 8.07 -3.57
C PRO A 38 2.55 8.61 -2.29
N PRO A 39 3.20 8.51 -1.11
CA PRO A 39 2.89 9.39 0.01
C PRO A 39 3.26 10.83 -0.35
N ASP A 40 2.84 11.80 0.47
CA ASP A 40 3.13 13.23 0.26
C ASP A 40 4.63 13.45 -0.02
N GLY A 41 4.96 13.85 -1.27
CA GLY A 41 6.33 14.19 -1.69
C GLY A 41 7.00 13.23 -2.69
N ALA A 42 6.40 12.09 -3.04
CA ALA A 42 6.89 11.18 -4.10
C ALA A 42 6.16 11.39 -5.45
N PHE A 43 6.78 10.95 -6.55
CA PHE A 43 6.23 11.08 -7.91
C PHE A 43 5.57 9.78 -8.37
N ALA A 44 4.39 9.89 -9.01
CA ALA A 44 3.68 8.72 -9.54
C ALA A 44 4.29 8.16 -10.84
N THR A 45 5.12 8.93 -11.55
CA THR A 45 5.77 8.50 -12.80
C THR A 45 7.18 9.05 -12.92
N ILE A 46 8.03 8.33 -13.66
CA ILE A 46 9.41 8.74 -13.96
C ILE A 46 9.43 10.10 -14.67
N GLN A 47 8.52 10.32 -15.63
CA GLN A 47 8.44 11.59 -16.35
C GLN A 47 8.12 12.77 -15.42
N LEU A 48 7.20 12.61 -14.46
CA LEU A 48 6.88 13.67 -13.51
C LEU A 48 8.08 14.05 -12.62
N ALA A 49 8.89 13.07 -12.23
CA ALA A 49 10.13 13.33 -11.51
C ALA A 49 11.16 14.05 -12.38
N ILE A 50 11.29 13.69 -13.66
CA ILE A 50 12.16 14.40 -14.61
C ILE A 50 11.69 15.86 -14.81
N ASP A 51 10.38 16.08 -14.96
CA ASP A 51 9.81 17.43 -15.12
C ASP A 51 10.08 18.30 -13.89
N GLU A 52 10.01 17.71 -12.68
CA GLU A 52 10.43 18.37 -11.44
C GLU A 52 11.93 18.67 -11.44
N ALA A 53 12.78 17.72 -11.84
CA ALA A 53 14.22 17.92 -11.91
C ALA A 53 14.55 19.14 -12.81
N GLY A 54 13.92 19.21 -13.99
CA GLY A 54 14.06 20.34 -14.90
C GLY A 54 13.63 21.66 -14.28
N ARG A 55 12.49 21.67 -13.56
CA ARG A 55 12.03 22.86 -12.83
C ARG A 55 13.01 23.31 -11.75
N ARG A 56 13.64 22.38 -11.01
CA ARG A 56 14.62 22.70 -9.97
C ARG A 56 15.95 23.19 -10.53
N LEU A 57 16.43 22.57 -11.61
CA LEU A 57 17.68 22.98 -12.27
C LEU A 57 17.56 24.34 -12.97
N ALA A 58 16.35 24.72 -13.40
CA ALA A 58 16.09 26.04 -13.97
C ALA A 58 16.17 27.19 -12.95
N VAL A 59 16.18 26.90 -11.64
CA VAL A 59 16.27 27.93 -10.59
C VAL A 59 17.75 28.29 -10.36
N PRO A 60 18.15 29.56 -10.57
CA PRO A 60 19.51 30.01 -10.27
C PRO A 60 19.77 29.88 -8.77
N THR A 61 20.76 29.07 -8.39
CA THR A 61 21.18 28.91 -6.99
C THR A 61 22.68 29.16 -6.86
N THR A 62 23.13 29.56 -5.68
CA THR A 62 24.55 29.78 -5.38
C THR A 62 25.30 28.48 -5.09
N ASP A 63 24.58 27.38 -4.91
CA ASP A 63 25.10 26.04 -4.62
C ASP A 63 24.95 25.13 -5.84
N THR A 64 25.88 24.20 -6.06
CA THR A 64 25.74 23.17 -7.09
C THR A 64 24.66 22.17 -6.66
N LEU A 65 23.51 22.17 -7.34
CA LEU A 65 22.43 21.21 -7.11
C LEU A 65 22.68 19.95 -7.94
N THR A 66 22.69 18.78 -7.31
CA THR A 66 22.75 17.48 -8.02
C THR A 66 21.43 16.77 -7.81
N ILE A 67 20.74 16.38 -8.89
CA ILE A 67 19.44 15.71 -8.81
C ILE A 67 19.55 14.32 -9.39
N ARG A 68 18.90 13.33 -8.76
CA ARG A 68 18.77 11.97 -9.27
C ARG A 68 17.31 11.56 -9.29
N VAL A 69 16.88 10.85 -10.33
CA VAL A 69 15.55 10.23 -10.38
C VAL A 69 15.71 8.77 -9.96
N MET A 70 15.04 8.39 -8.87
CA MET A 70 15.14 7.06 -8.25
C MET A 70 13.78 6.38 -8.32
N ALA A 71 13.65 5.33 -9.11
CA ALA A 71 12.39 4.58 -9.27
C ALA A 71 12.41 3.31 -8.43
N ASP A 72 11.35 3.06 -7.66
CA ASP A 72 11.22 1.87 -6.81
C ASP A 72 11.00 0.57 -7.61
N ASP A 73 10.94 -0.56 -6.90
CA ASP A 73 10.71 -1.90 -7.44
C ASP A 73 9.23 -2.08 -7.81
N ASP A 74 8.82 -1.43 -8.92
CA ASP A 74 7.47 -1.49 -9.46
C ASP A 74 7.46 -1.38 -11.00
N PRO A 75 6.38 -1.82 -11.67
CA PRO A 75 6.18 -1.60 -13.09
C PRO A 75 5.74 -0.15 -13.40
N TYR A 76 6.41 0.45 -14.38
CA TYR A 76 6.15 1.77 -14.90
C TYR A 76 5.69 1.70 -16.35
N ILE A 77 4.71 2.54 -16.72
CA ILE A 77 4.15 2.59 -18.07
C ILE A 77 4.48 3.94 -18.70
N GLY A 78 4.84 3.90 -19.99
CA GLY A 78 4.95 5.06 -20.85
C GLY A 78 6.39 5.45 -21.17
N PRO A 79 6.58 6.25 -22.22
CA PRO A 79 7.89 6.77 -22.56
C PRO A 79 8.36 7.80 -21.53
N PHE A 80 9.67 7.98 -21.42
CA PHE A 80 10.27 9.08 -20.67
C PHE A 80 11.31 9.82 -21.51
N THR A 81 11.47 11.11 -21.23
CA THR A 81 12.38 12.01 -21.95
C THR A 81 13.38 12.57 -20.94
N PRO A 82 14.58 11.99 -20.81
CA PRO A 82 15.60 12.49 -19.89
C PRO A 82 16.03 13.93 -20.18
N ILE A 83 16.73 14.53 -19.22
CA ILE A 83 17.39 15.84 -19.36
C ILE A 83 18.87 15.70 -18.93
N SER A 84 19.72 16.62 -19.40
CA SER A 84 21.15 16.60 -19.07
C SER A 84 21.39 16.66 -17.55
N ASP A 85 22.49 16.06 -17.11
CA ASP A 85 22.97 16.05 -15.72
C ASP A 85 22.06 15.35 -14.70
N VAL A 86 21.02 14.63 -15.15
CA VAL A 86 20.09 13.91 -14.28
C VAL A 86 20.14 12.41 -14.58
N PRO A 87 20.79 11.59 -13.73
CA PRO A 87 20.73 10.15 -13.85
C PRO A 87 19.35 9.63 -13.47
N ILE A 88 18.94 8.58 -14.19
CA ILE A 88 17.69 7.85 -13.98
C ILE A 88 18.06 6.43 -13.55
N ILE A 89 17.65 6.05 -12.35
CA ILE A 89 18.14 4.87 -11.65
C ILE A 89 16.95 4.09 -11.12
N GLY A 90 16.84 2.82 -11.52
CA GLY A 90 15.93 1.87 -10.88
C GLY A 90 16.53 1.33 -9.59
N GLU A 91 15.67 0.96 -8.64
CA GLU A 91 16.07 0.35 -7.37
C GLU A 91 16.72 -1.01 -7.63
N ARG A 92 16.07 -1.83 -8.46
CA ARG A 92 16.50 -3.18 -8.84
C ARG A 92 16.17 -3.46 -10.29
N THR A 93 17.16 -3.84 -11.08
CA THR A 93 17.00 -4.32 -12.45
C THR A 93 15.94 -5.42 -12.57
N ALA A 94 15.92 -6.37 -11.63
CA ALA A 94 14.97 -7.48 -11.61
C ALA A 94 13.53 -7.09 -11.25
N GLY A 95 13.30 -5.84 -10.83
CA GLY A 95 12.07 -5.41 -10.17
C GLY A 95 11.46 -4.12 -10.73
N THR A 96 12.30 -3.21 -11.20
CA THR A 96 11.88 -1.94 -11.81
C THR A 96 11.68 -2.14 -13.32
N PHE A 97 10.42 -2.35 -13.72
CA PHE A 97 10.06 -2.61 -15.11
C PHE A 97 9.60 -1.35 -15.84
N ILE A 98 9.97 -1.20 -17.11
CA ILE A 98 9.47 -0.13 -17.97
C ILE A 98 8.75 -0.74 -19.17
N GLU A 99 7.43 -0.51 -19.24
CA GLU A 99 6.62 -0.74 -20.44
C GLU A 99 6.61 0.54 -21.30
N GLY A 100 7.64 0.68 -22.13
CA GLY A 100 7.92 1.90 -22.87
C GLY A 100 9.42 2.09 -23.10
N GLY A 101 9.80 3.28 -23.58
CA GLY A 101 11.20 3.57 -23.88
C GLY A 101 11.64 5.00 -23.54
N GLY A 102 12.95 5.20 -23.47
CA GLY A 102 13.58 6.50 -23.24
C GLY A 102 13.97 7.18 -24.55
N THR A 103 13.78 8.49 -24.67
CA THR A 103 14.24 9.27 -25.85
C THR A 103 15.16 10.40 -25.42
N LEU A 104 16.42 10.34 -25.84
CA LEU A 104 17.48 11.31 -25.56
C LEU A 104 17.86 12.02 -26.86
N VAL A 105 17.72 13.35 -26.89
CA VAL A 105 18.06 14.16 -28.07
C VAL A 105 18.77 15.43 -27.63
N ASN A 106 20.00 15.65 -28.12
CA ASN A 106 20.83 16.82 -27.76
C ASN A 106 21.10 16.94 -26.24
N LEU A 107 21.38 15.81 -25.58
CA LEU A 107 21.66 15.76 -24.14
C LEU A 107 23.12 15.45 -23.85
N GLU A 108 23.56 15.80 -22.64
CA GLU A 108 24.87 15.43 -22.13
C GLU A 108 24.79 14.90 -20.69
N ASN A 109 25.72 14.01 -20.33
CA ASN A 109 25.92 13.55 -18.95
C ASN A 109 24.65 12.90 -18.34
N VAL A 110 24.15 11.86 -19.00
CA VAL A 110 22.97 11.11 -18.54
C VAL A 110 23.34 9.64 -18.33
N THR A 111 23.04 9.13 -17.13
CA THR A 111 23.12 7.70 -16.83
C THR A 111 21.73 7.10 -16.74
N ILE A 112 21.49 5.98 -17.41
CA ILE A 112 20.28 5.15 -17.27
C ILE A 112 20.71 3.76 -16.82
N ARG A 113 20.25 3.33 -15.63
CA ARG A 113 20.64 2.04 -15.07
C ARG A 113 19.60 1.35 -14.20
N ASN A 114 19.75 0.04 -14.09
CA ASN A 114 18.98 -0.85 -13.21
C ASN A 114 17.49 -0.96 -13.58
N PHE A 115 17.18 -1.02 -14.88
CA PHE A 115 15.82 -1.21 -15.39
C PHE A 115 15.67 -2.47 -16.24
N THR A 116 14.47 -3.05 -16.25
CA THR A 116 14.05 -4.03 -17.26
C THR A 116 13.04 -3.40 -18.23
N PHE A 117 13.46 -3.18 -19.48
CA PHE A 117 12.62 -2.63 -20.55
C PHE A 117 11.83 -3.74 -21.28
N ARG A 118 10.53 -3.52 -21.48
CA ARG A 118 9.59 -4.43 -22.13
C ARG A 118 8.62 -3.66 -23.04
N ASN A 119 8.00 -4.36 -23.99
CA ASN A 119 6.89 -3.86 -24.80
C ASN A 119 7.13 -2.49 -25.47
N ALA A 120 8.35 -2.25 -25.98
CA ALA A 120 8.69 -1.00 -26.67
C ALA A 120 9.12 -1.27 -28.11
N THR A 121 8.76 -0.36 -29.03
CA THR A 121 9.32 -0.38 -30.39
C THR A 121 10.80 -0.06 -30.38
N VAL A 122 11.19 0.94 -29.58
CA VAL A 122 12.60 1.28 -29.26
C VAL A 122 12.74 1.40 -27.76
N GLY A 123 13.69 0.69 -27.16
CA GLY A 123 13.92 0.71 -25.70
C GLY A 123 14.53 2.02 -25.23
N ILE A 124 15.73 2.37 -25.72
CA ILE A 124 16.28 3.72 -25.55
C ILE A 124 16.80 4.22 -26.90
N SER A 125 16.35 5.41 -27.29
CA SER A 125 16.84 6.15 -28.47
C SER A 125 17.76 7.28 -28.02
N ILE A 126 18.95 7.36 -28.60
CA ILE A 126 20.00 8.34 -28.30
C ILE A 126 20.39 9.02 -29.61
N ALA A 127 20.19 10.33 -29.72
CA ALA A 127 20.51 11.09 -30.91
C ALA A 127 21.27 12.39 -30.56
N ASN A 128 22.44 12.59 -31.15
CA ASN A 128 23.28 13.79 -30.92
C ASN A 128 23.58 14.04 -29.42
N CYS A 129 23.88 12.98 -28.65
CA CYS A 129 24.12 13.10 -27.20
C CYS A 129 25.57 12.73 -26.84
N SER A 130 26.14 13.38 -25.84
CA SER A 130 27.50 13.13 -25.32
C SER A 130 27.47 12.60 -23.87
N LEU A 131 28.53 11.93 -23.43
CA LEU A 131 28.67 11.42 -22.05
C LEU A 131 27.44 10.62 -21.56
N ILE A 132 26.93 9.73 -22.41
CA ILE A 132 25.75 8.90 -22.07
C ILE A 132 26.19 7.53 -21.59
N GLU A 133 25.61 7.08 -20.48
CA GLU A 133 25.89 5.76 -19.93
C GLU A 133 24.60 4.95 -19.80
N VAL A 134 24.50 3.85 -20.55
CA VAL A 134 23.44 2.86 -20.40
C VAL A 134 24.07 1.61 -19.77
N LYS A 135 23.75 1.34 -18.51
CA LYS A 135 24.39 0.25 -17.78
C LYS A 135 23.47 -0.55 -16.89
N ASN A 136 23.75 -1.83 -16.67
CA ASN A 136 22.99 -2.69 -15.76
C ASN A 136 21.49 -2.74 -16.09
N ASN A 137 21.12 -2.71 -17.37
CA ASN A 137 19.73 -2.84 -17.80
C ASN A 137 19.48 -4.19 -18.48
N VAL A 138 18.24 -4.64 -18.43
CA VAL A 138 17.72 -5.73 -19.26
C VAL A 138 16.83 -5.15 -20.35
N PHE A 139 17.05 -5.53 -21.60
CA PHE A 139 16.18 -5.22 -22.72
C PHE A 139 15.54 -6.50 -23.25
N HIS A 140 14.23 -6.63 -23.06
CA HIS A 140 13.43 -7.76 -23.51
C HIS A 140 12.15 -7.25 -24.21
N LEU A 141 12.33 -6.71 -25.41
CA LEU A 141 11.26 -6.02 -26.15
C LEU A 141 10.45 -6.94 -27.07
N GLY A 142 10.97 -8.12 -27.38
CA GLY A 142 10.39 -9.02 -28.38
C GLY A 142 11.00 -8.83 -29.79
N PRO A 143 10.72 -9.76 -30.72
CA PRO A 143 11.41 -9.84 -32.01
C PRO A 143 11.14 -8.66 -32.97
N GLY A 144 10.17 -7.80 -32.66
CA GLY A 144 9.89 -6.57 -33.42
C GLY A 144 10.56 -5.31 -32.85
N GLY A 145 11.15 -5.38 -31.66
CA GLY A 145 11.73 -4.22 -30.97
C GLY A 145 13.21 -3.99 -31.27
N THR A 146 13.64 -2.73 -31.21
CA THR A 146 15.05 -2.33 -31.17
C THR A 146 15.42 -1.92 -29.75
N ALA A 147 16.28 -2.66 -29.06
CA ALA A 147 16.58 -2.38 -27.65
C ALA A 147 17.29 -1.04 -27.45
N LEU A 148 18.35 -0.79 -28.21
CA LEU A 148 19.06 0.48 -28.22
C LEU A 148 19.25 1.01 -29.64
N GLN A 149 19.00 2.30 -29.82
CA GLN A 149 19.28 3.02 -31.05
C GLN A 149 20.18 4.21 -30.73
N VAL A 150 21.37 4.29 -31.36
CA VAL A 150 22.32 5.40 -31.16
C VAL A 150 22.70 6.03 -32.49
N GLN A 151 22.41 7.32 -32.63
CA GLN A 151 22.59 8.08 -33.86
C GLN A 151 23.43 9.34 -33.63
N ASN A 152 24.34 9.64 -34.55
CA ASN A 152 25.13 10.87 -34.59
C ASN A 152 25.75 11.29 -33.24
N SER A 153 26.22 10.33 -32.44
CA SER A 153 26.71 10.57 -31.09
C SER A 153 28.22 10.30 -30.98
N PRO A 154 28.96 10.99 -30.11
CA PRO A 154 30.40 10.82 -29.99
C PRO A 154 30.77 9.49 -29.33
N THR A 155 32.07 9.22 -29.25
CA THR A 155 32.61 7.94 -28.78
C THR A 155 32.58 7.75 -27.26
N ASP A 156 31.97 8.70 -26.54
CA ASP A 156 31.81 8.75 -25.09
C ASP A 156 30.44 8.23 -24.62
N VAL A 157 29.59 7.78 -25.56
CA VAL A 157 28.44 6.92 -25.23
C VAL A 157 28.94 5.52 -24.88
N SER A 158 28.54 5.03 -23.70
CA SER A 158 28.94 3.75 -23.12
C SER A 158 27.74 2.85 -22.84
N ILE A 159 27.78 1.65 -23.41
CA ILE A 159 26.79 0.59 -23.21
C ILE A 159 27.50 -0.54 -22.48
N THR A 160 27.29 -0.64 -21.17
CA THR A 160 28.09 -1.52 -20.31
C THR A 160 27.25 -2.40 -19.40
N ASN A 161 27.57 -3.68 -19.25
CA ASN A 161 26.85 -4.58 -18.32
C ASN A 161 25.33 -4.60 -18.56
N ASN A 162 24.86 -4.67 -19.80
CA ASN A 162 23.44 -4.84 -20.11
C ASN A 162 23.17 -6.26 -20.64
N THR A 163 21.93 -6.74 -20.48
CA THR A 163 21.45 -7.98 -21.08
C THR A 163 20.41 -7.67 -22.14
N PHE A 164 20.68 -8.04 -23.38
CA PHE A 164 19.78 -7.94 -24.52
C PHE A 164 19.24 -9.33 -24.87
N PHE A 165 17.97 -9.55 -24.58
CA PHE A 165 17.32 -10.85 -24.78
C PHE A 165 16.09 -10.76 -25.68
N ASN A 166 16.03 -11.63 -26.69
CA ASN A 166 14.84 -11.80 -27.53
C ASN A 166 14.34 -10.48 -28.16
N ASN A 167 15.26 -9.68 -28.69
CA ASN A 167 14.94 -8.45 -29.43
C ASN A 167 15.03 -8.68 -30.94
N GLY A 168 14.35 -7.84 -31.73
CA GLY A 168 14.59 -7.77 -33.17
C GLY A 168 16.01 -7.31 -33.45
N THR A 169 16.38 -6.13 -32.94
CA THR A 169 17.76 -5.65 -32.95
C THR A 169 18.17 -5.26 -31.54
N ALA A 170 19.27 -5.79 -31.02
CA ALA A 170 19.72 -5.42 -29.68
C ALA A 170 20.36 -4.02 -29.67
N ILE A 171 21.36 -3.76 -30.52
CA ILE A 171 21.93 -2.42 -30.69
C ILE A 171 21.89 -2.04 -32.17
N SER A 172 21.34 -0.88 -32.48
CA SER A 172 21.42 -0.24 -33.80
C SER A 172 22.20 1.06 -33.67
N THR A 173 23.31 1.20 -34.39
CA THR A 173 24.12 2.42 -34.29
C THR A 173 24.87 2.80 -35.56
N ASP A 174 24.99 4.11 -35.82
CA ASP A 174 25.89 4.69 -36.82
C ASP A 174 27.20 5.25 -36.20
N SER A 175 27.37 5.11 -34.88
CA SER A 175 28.37 5.80 -34.06
C SER A 175 29.38 4.82 -33.45
N ASN A 176 30.63 5.27 -33.24
CA ASN A 176 31.71 4.45 -32.64
C ASN A 176 31.67 4.48 -31.10
N ILE A 177 30.64 3.86 -30.54
CA ILE A 177 30.34 3.83 -29.10
C ILE A 177 31.12 2.72 -28.37
N LEU A 178 31.27 2.85 -27.05
CA LEU A 178 31.83 1.79 -26.21
C LEU A 178 30.77 0.73 -25.92
N ILE A 179 31.06 -0.53 -26.24
CA ILE A 179 30.21 -1.69 -25.95
C ILE A 179 31.06 -2.71 -25.20
N THR A 180 30.79 -2.92 -23.91
CA THR A 180 31.57 -3.87 -23.10
C THR A 180 30.74 -4.56 -22.03
N ASN A 181 31.10 -5.79 -21.64
CA ASN A 181 30.39 -6.55 -20.60
C ASN A 181 28.91 -6.81 -20.87
N ASN A 182 28.45 -6.80 -22.12
CA ASN A 182 27.03 -7.04 -22.41
C ASN A 182 26.77 -8.52 -22.73
N ILE A 183 25.54 -8.98 -22.53
CA ILE A 183 25.08 -10.29 -23.03
C ILE A 183 24.04 -10.04 -24.13
N PHE A 184 24.27 -10.61 -25.30
CA PHE A 184 23.37 -10.62 -26.46
C PHE A 184 22.88 -12.04 -26.69
N SER A 185 21.63 -12.32 -26.31
CA SER A 185 21.05 -13.67 -26.40
C SER A 185 19.71 -13.70 -27.13
N ASN A 186 19.57 -14.62 -28.09
CA ASN A 186 18.32 -14.84 -28.84
C ASN A 186 17.78 -13.60 -29.58
N ASN A 187 18.62 -12.64 -29.94
CA ASN A 187 18.18 -11.48 -30.74
C ASN A 187 18.25 -11.84 -32.22
N THR A 188 17.34 -11.34 -33.05
CA THR A 188 17.43 -11.54 -34.52
C THR A 188 18.73 -10.94 -35.06
N VAL A 189 19.08 -9.73 -34.61
CA VAL A 189 20.36 -9.08 -34.84
C VAL A 189 20.94 -8.60 -33.51
N ALA A 190 22.16 -9.01 -33.16
CA ALA A 190 22.83 -8.52 -31.95
C ALA A 190 23.24 -7.05 -32.11
N ILE A 191 24.04 -6.73 -33.13
CA ILE A 191 24.52 -5.37 -33.36
C ILE A 191 24.38 -5.03 -34.85
N SER A 192 23.54 -4.05 -35.17
CA SER A 192 23.44 -3.44 -36.48
C SER A 192 24.28 -2.16 -36.52
N ALA A 193 25.42 -2.20 -37.21
CA ALA A 193 26.28 -1.04 -37.41
C ALA A 193 26.94 -1.08 -38.80
N PRO A 194 27.30 0.07 -39.40
CA PRO A 194 28.12 0.08 -40.60
C PRO A 194 29.46 -0.66 -40.32
N GLN A 195 29.94 -1.40 -41.31
CA GLN A 195 31.16 -2.20 -41.14
C GLN A 195 32.36 -1.29 -40.86
N GLY A 196 33.14 -1.64 -39.83
CA GLY A 196 34.31 -0.87 -39.38
C GLY A 196 33.99 0.31 -38.46
N THR A 197 32.72 0.60 -38.17
CA THR A 197 32.34 1.69 -37.24
C THR A 197 32.73 1.40 -35.80
N LEU A 198 32.60 0.15 -35.35
CA LEU A 198 32.80 -0.21 -33.94
C LEU A 198 34.23 -0.67 -33.67
N THR A 199 35.01 0.21 -33.05
CA THR A 199 36.40 -0.07 -32.63
C THR A 199 36.54 -0.31 -31.12
N LYS A 200 35.45 -0.10 -30.36
CA LYS A 200 35.42 -0.20 -28.89
C LYS A 200 34.44 -1.28 -28.41
N LEU A 201 34.43 -2.43 -29.08
CA LEU A 201 33.69 -3.61 -28.66
C LEU A 201 34.62 -4.58 -27.91
N SER A 202 34.20 -5.09 -26.75
CA SER A 202 34.97 -6.06 -25.98
C SER A 202 34.10 -6.82 -24.96
N TYR A 203 34.60 -7.94 -24.43
CA TYR A 203 34.03 -8.67 -23.28
C TYR A 203 32.51 -8.83 -23.32
N SER A 204 31.93 -9.16 -24.47
CA SER A 204 30.48 -9.36 -24.60
C SER A 204 30.16 -10.79 -25.01
N ASP A 205 29.09 -11.35 -24.46
CA ASP A 205 28.62 -12.69 -24.80
C ASP A 205 27.58 -12.62 -25.91
N PHE A 206 27.76 -13.41 -26.97
CA PHE A 206 26.88 -13.50 -28.13
C PHE A 206 26.41 -14.94 -28.25
N PHE A 207 25.16 -15.20 -27.88
CA PHE A 207 24.60 -16.55 -27.88
C PHE A 207 23.31 -16.61 -28.70
N ALA A 208 23.25 -17.55 -29.64
CA ALA A 208 22.03 -17.86 -30.40
C ALA A 208 21.38 -16.65 -31.09
N ASN A 209 22.18 -15.67 -31.53
CA ASN A 209 21.70 -14.61 -32.43
C ASN A 209 21.89 -15.08 -33.88
N PRO A 210 20.86 -15.12 -34.75
CA PRO A 210 21.02 -15.49 -36.15
C PRO A 210 22.02 -14.59 -36.89
N THR A 211 22.16 -13.33 -36.48
CA THR A 211 23.19 -12.42 -36.99
C THR A 211 23.79 -11.61 -35.85
N ASN A 212 25.10 -11.72 -35.62
CA ASN A 212 25.80 -10.81 -34.69
C ASN A 212 25.98 -9.40 -35.27
N GLY A 213 26.01 -9.30 -36.62
CA GLY A 213 26.03 -8.05 -37.40
C GLY A 213 27.34 -7.27 -37.37
N VAL A 214 28.31 -7.73 -36.57
CA VAL A 214 29.73 -7.34 -36.60
C VAL A 214 30.60 -8.55 -36.98
N SER A 215 31.70 -8.29 -37.68
CA SER A 215 32.65 -9.31 -38.14
C SER A 215 33.75 -9.61 -37.11
N ASP A 216 34.17 -8.61 -36.34
CA ASP A 216 35.04 -8.75 -35.16
C ASP A 216 34.19 -8.56 -33.90
N LEU A 217 34.17 -9.57 -33.03
CA LEU A 217 33.44 -9.52 -31.76
C LEU A 217 34.22 -8.77 -30.68
N GLY A 218 35.46 -8.37 -30.95
CA GLY A 218 36.30 -7.67 -30.01
C GLY A 218 36.97 -8.59 -28.98
N THR A 219 37.94 -8.03 -28.26
CA THR A 219 38.75 -8.78 -27.30
C THR A 219 37.91 -9.27 -26.12
N GLY A 220 38.09 -10.53 -25.72
CA GLY A 220 37.43 -11.11 -24.55
C GLY A 220 35.94 -11.44 -24.73
N SER A 221 35.38 -11.17 -25.91
CA SER A 221 34.00 -11.54 -26.22
C SER A 221 33.84 -13.05 -26.44
N ILE A 222 32.63 -13.54 -26.24
CA ILE A 222 32.23 -14.93 -26.44
C ILE A 222 31.21 -14.92 -27.59
N PRO A 223 31.31 -15.80 -28.60
CA PRO A 223 32.27 -16.88 -28.72
C PRO A 223 33.71 -16.42 -29.01
N ASN A 224 34.67 -17.20 -28.50
CA ASN A 224 36.08 -17.11 -28.85
C ASN A 224 36.68 -18.52 -29.01
N THR A 225 37.98 -18.62 -29.28
CA THR A 225 38.65 -19.91 -29.50
C THR A 225 38.59 -20.85 -28.29
N LEU A 226 38.37 -20.35 -27.08
CA LEU A 226 38.30 -21.12 -25.84
C LEU A 226 36.85 -21.41 -25.40
N GLN A 227 35.91 -20.55 -25.77
CA GLN A 227 34.49 -20.68 -25.44
C GLN A 227 33.67 -20.51 -26.71
N LEU A 228 33.31 -21.63 -27.34
CA LEU A 228 32.50 -21.66 -28.56
C LEU A 228 31.01 -21.60 -28.22
N ASP A 229 30.31 -20.64 -28.81
CA ASP A 229 28.86 -20.38 -28.79
C ASP A 229 28.15 -20.89 -27.51
N ALA A 230 28.58 -20.37 -26.37
CA ALA A 230 28.24 -20.94 -25.07
C ALA A 230 27.04 -20.21 -24.47
N ASN A 231 25.98 -20.96 -24.17
CA ASN A 231 24.75 -20.45 -23.56
C ASN A 231 25.05 -19.67 -22.25
N PRO A 232 24.52 -18.45 -22.03
CA PRO A 232 24.71 -17.69 -20.80
C PRO A 232 24.07 -18.34 -19.56
N ARG A 233 23.16 -19.31 -19.74
CA ARG A 233 22.48 -20.07 -18.69
C ARG A 233 21.78 -19.17 -17.68
N PHE A 234 20.78 -18.43 -18.13
CA PHE A 234 19.92 -17.65 -17.23
C PHE A 234 19.13 -18.54 -16.27
N VAL A 235 18.79 -18.03 -15.09
CA VAL A 235 17.97 -18.73 -14.09
C VAL A 235 16.60 -19.06 -14.65
N ASP A 236 15.90 -18.07 -15.22
CA ASP A 236 14.63 -18.25 -15.93
C ASP A 236 14.53 -17.26 -17.11
N PRO A 237 14.84 -17.69 -18.35
CA PRO A 237 14.85 -16.82 -19.52
C PRO A 237 13.44 -16.26 -19.79
N GLY A 238 13.21 -15.01 -19.40
CA GLY A 238 11.94 -14.29 -19.53
C GLY A 238 11.59 -13.46 -18.31
N THR A 239 11.98 -13.94 -17.12
CA THR A 239 11.69 -13.28 -15.84
C THR A 239 12.96 -13.00 -15.01
N ASP A 240 13.98 -13.85 -15.10
CA ASP A 240 15.18 -13.80 -14.26
C ASP A 240 16.46 -14.07 -15.08
N PHE A 241 17.20 -13.00 -15.39
CA PHE A 241 18.44 -13.06 -16.16
C PHE A 241 19.71 -13.17 -15.29
N HIS A 242 19.59 -13.54 -14.02
CA HIS A 242 20.77 -13.93 -13.25
C HIS A 242 21.44 -15.17 -13.88
N LEU A 243 22.77 -15.27 -13.75
CA LEU A 243 23.54 -16.36 -14.32
C LEU A 243 23.50 -17.61 -13.42
N GLN A 244 23.32 -18.79 -14.02
CA GLN A 244 23.47 -20.07 -13.33
C GLN A 244 24.96 -20.46 -13.21
N PRO A 245 25.33 -21.32 -12.23
CA PRO A 245 26.67 -21.86 -12.11
C PRO A 245 27.12 -22.61 -13.35
N GLY A 246 28.37 -22.38 -13.73
CA GLY A 246 28.93 -22.87 -14.99
C GLY A 246 28.41 -22.11 -16.21
N SER A 247 27.84 -20.91 -16.02
CA SER A 247 27.65 -19.95 -17.10
C SER A 247 29.02 -19.52 -17.66
N PRO A 248 29.18 -19.44 -18.99
CA PRO A 248 30.39 -18.91 -19.63
C PRO A 248 30.53 -17.40 -19.43
N ALA A 249 29.43 -16.68 -19.23
CA ALA A 249 29.39 -15.24 -18.98
C ALA A 249 29.76 -14.88 -17.52
N ALA A 250 29.81 -15.87 -16.63
CA ALA A 250 30.24 -15.67 -15.25
C ALA A 250 31.78 -15.62 -15.16
N SER A 251 32.30 -14.57 -14.53
CA SER A 251 33.73 -14.34 -14.31
C SER A 251 34.61 -14.26 -15.58
N SER A 252 34.00 -14.05 -16.75
CA SER A 252 34.68 -13.88 -18.04
C SER A 252 34.65 -12.44 -18.57
N GLY A 253 34.01 -11.52 -17.83
CA GLY A 253 33.88 -10.11 -18.16
C GLY A 253 35.18 -9.32 -17.98
N ASN A 254 35.10 -8.05 -18.40
CA ASN A 254 36.14 -7.05 -18.34
C ASN A 254 36.56 -6.77 -16.88
N PRO A 255 37.84 -6.96 -16.52
CA PRO A 255 38.35 -6.70 -15.18
C PRO A 255 38.19 -5.27 -14.66
N SER A 256 37.93 -4.31 -15.54
CA SER A 256 37.67 -2.91 -15.18
C SER A 256 36.29 -2.71 -14.53
N TYR A 257 35.41 -3.71 -14.62
CA TYR A 257 34.05 -3.68 -14.07
C TYR A 257 33.86 -4.86 -13.09
N PRO A 258 34.49 -4.81 -11.91
CA PRO A 258 34.30 -5.82 -10.87
C PRO A 258 32.85 -5.89 -10.41
N ASN A 259 32.38 -7.10 -10.11
CA ASN A 259 31.05 -7.32 -9.55
C ASN A 259 30.91 -6.64 -8.18
N SER A 260 29.75 -6.04 -7.91
CA SER A 260 29.48 -5.27 -6.69
C SER A 260 29.69 -6.07 -5.40
N PHE A 261 29.48 -7.38 -5.43
CA PHE A 261 29.60 -8.30 -4.29
C PHE A 261 30.97 -8.99 -4.19
N ARG A 262 31.71 -9.14 -5.30
CA ARG A 262 33.01 -9.84 -5.34
C ARG A 262 33.92 -9.18 -6.35
N ALA A 263 34.79 -8.30 -5.85
CA ALA A 263 35.70 -7.53 -6.68
C ALA A 263 36.74 -8.37 -7.47
N SER A 264 36.89 -9.65 -7.15
CA SER A 264 37.71 -10.61 -7.89
C SER A 264 36.97 -11.34 -9.01
N THR A 265 35.68 -11.05 -9.21
CA THR A 265 34.83 -11.65 -10.24
C THR A 265 34.28 -10.57 -11.16
N TYR A 266 34.12 -10.92 -12.43
CA TYR A 266 33.77 -9.99 -13.50
C TYR A 266 32.69 -10.65 -14.35
N ASP A 267 31.43 -10.46 -14.01
CA ASP A 267 30.32 -11.07 -14.74
C ASP A 267 29.85 -10.13 -15.86
N MET A 268 29.51 -10.70 -17.00
CA MET A 268 28.85 -9.97 -18.07
C MET A 268 27.34 -9.85 -17.79
N GLY A 269 26.68 -8.89 -18.44
CA GLY A 269 25.24 -8.70 -18.38
C GLY A 269 24.77 -7.81 -17.25
N ALA A 270 23.45 -7.66 -17.18
CA ALA A 270 22.72 -6.73 -16.31
C ALA A 270 23.03 -6.88 -14.81
N TYR A 271 23.35 -8.10 -14.39
CA TYR A 271 23.61 -8.46 -12.99
C TYR A 271 25.11 -8.60 -12.67
N GLY A 272 25.98 -8.18 -13.58
CA GLY A 272 27.41 -8.08 -13.34
C GLY A 272 27.88 -6.64 -13.17
N GLY A 273 29.15 -6.47 -12.78
CA GLY A 273 29.77 -5.15 -12.64
C GLY A 273 29.39 -4.41 -11.34
N PRO A 274 29.89 -3.17 -11.17
CA PRO A 274 29.89 -2.49 -9.87
C PRO A 274 28.52 -1.96 -9.44
N PHE A 275 27.55 -1.89 -10.36
CA PHE A 275 26.20 -1.38 -10.09
C PHE A 275 25.13 -2.47 -10.20
N SER A 276 25.52 -3.75 -10.27
CA SER A 276 24.57 -4.85 -10.24
C SER A 276 23.78 -4.84 -8.94
N ASP A 277 22.50 -5.21 -9.02
CA ASP A 277 21.60 -5.32 -7.88
C ASP A 277 22.23 -6.16 -6.76
N ILE A 278 22.10 -5.67 -5.52
CA ILE A 278 22.67 -6.31 -4.32
C ILE A 278 21.61 -6.87 -3.37
N SER A 279 20.37 -6.42 -3.51
CA SER A 279 19.26 -6.87 -2.67
C SER A 279 18.53 -8.01 -3.39
N PRO A 280 18.37 -9.19 -2.76
CA PRO A 280 17.64 -10.31 -3.34
C PRO A 280 16.13 -10.04 -3.36
N ALA A 281 15.38 -10.77 -4.18
CA ALA A 281 13.93 -10.65 -4.24
C ALA A 281 13.26 -10.92 -2.87
N THR A 282 12.12 -10.28 -2.63
CA THR A 282 11.30 -10.50 -1.43
C THR A 282 10.93 -11.97 -1.28
N VAL A 283 11.06 -12.50 -0.06
CA VAL A 283 10.69 -13.88 0.24
C VAL A 283 9.17 -14.03 0.18
N THR A 284 8.70 -15.07 -0.52
CA THR A 284 7.27 -15.35 -0.71
C THR A 284 6.84 -16.64 -0.01
N GLY A 285 5.52 -16.85 0.09
CA GLY A 285 4.95 -18.08 0.64
C GLY A 285 5.26 -18.31 2.11
N VAL A 286 5.47 -17.23 2.87
CA VAL A 286 5.69 -17.32 4.31
C VAL A 286 4.42 -17.82 5.00
N THR A 287 4.55 -18.89 5.77
CA THR A 287 3.47 -19.43 6.60
C THR A 287 4.00 -19.71 8.01
N ALA A 288 3.12 -19.62 9.00
CA ALA A 288 3.45 -19.94 10.38
C ALA A 288 2.37 -20.86 10.95
N THR A 289 2.79 -21.95 11.59
CA THR A 289 1.89 -22.91 12.21
C THR A 289 2.26 -23.15 13.67
N GLN A 290 1.25 -23.15 14.54
CA GLN A 290 1.42 -23.53 15.92
C GLN A 290 1.66 -25.05 16.01
N VAL A 291 2.78 -25.45 16.63
CA VAL A 291 3.13 -26.87 16.87
C VAL A 291 2.75 -27.28 18.29
N THR A 292 3.04 -26.42 19.26
CA THR A 292 2.65 -26.57 20.66
C THR A 292 2.18 -25.22 21.22
N PRO A 293 1.61 -25.15 22.44
CA PRO A 293 1.29 -23.88 23.09
C PRO A 293 2.45 -22.88 23.17
N ALA A 294 3.71 -23.34 23.11
CA ALA A 294 4.93 -22.53 23.22
C ALA A 294 5.84 -22.60 21.99
N THR A 295 5.37 -23.13 20.86
CA THR A 295 6.23 -23.39 19.69
C THR A 295 5.52 -23.08 18.37
N ILE A 296 6.19 -22.31 17.51
CA ILE A 296 5.77 -22.00 16.15
C ILE A 296 6.79 -22.60 15.18
N ASN A 297 6.31 -23.19 14.09
CA ASN A 297 7.13 -23.47 12.92
C ASN A 297 6.81 -22.46 11.82
N VAL A 298 7.84 -21.80 11.30
CA VAL A 298 7.76 -20.84 10.20
C VAL A 298 8.35 -21.50 8.96
N SER A 299 7.69 -21.40 7.82
CA SER A 299 8.18 -21.90 6.54
C SER A 299 7.98 -20.89 5.41
N TRP A 300 8.76 -20.99 4.35
CA TRP A 300 8.72 -20.08 3.20
C TRP A 300 9.11 -20.77 1.90
N ASN A 301 8.90 -20.09 0.76
CA ASN A 301 9.38 -20.55 -0.53
C ASN A 301 10.87 -20.29 -0.69
N ARG A 302 11.61 -21.26 -1.25
CA ARG A 302 13.02 -21.09 -1.57
C ARG A 302 13.17 -20.06 -2.69
N THR A 303 14.12 -19.13 -2.53
CA THR A 303 14.52 -18.23 -3.63
C THR A 303 15.27 -18.98 -4.75
N SER A 304 15.04 -18.54 -5.99
CA SER A 304 15.82 -18.97 -7.17
C SER A 304 17.23 -18.37 -7.18
N ASP A 305 17.42 -17.25 -6.47
CA ASP A 305 18.68 -16.52 -6.39
C ASP A 305 19.76 -17.35 -5.67
N ARG A 306 20.88 -17.54 -6.35
CA ARG A 306 22.00 -18.34 -5.85
C ARG A 306 22.97 -17.56 -4.98
N SER A 307 22.91 -16.24 -5.02
CA SER A 307 23.71 -15.34 -4.20
C SER A 307 23.21 -15.31 -2.74
N VAL A 308 21.96 -15.71 -2.51
CA VAL A 308 21.40 -15.90 -1.17
C VAL A 308 22.15 -17.00 -0.42
N THR A 309 22.68 -16.64 0.74
CA THR A 309 23.45 -17.53 1.62
C THR A 309 22.73 -17.84 2.93
N ALA A 310 21.77 -17.00 3.33
CA ALA A 310 21.00 -17.17 4.56
C ALA A 310 19.59 -16.55 4.43
N TYR A 311 18.71 -16.92 5.35
CA TYR A 311 17.44 -16.24 5.60
C TYR A 311 17.43 -15.66 7.01
N ARG A 312 16.65 -14.60 7.23
CA ARG A 312 16.36 -14.09 8.57
C ARG A 312 14.87 -14.16 8.84
N VAL A 313 14.52 -14.74 9.99
CA VAL A 313 13.13 -14.77 10.47
C VAL A 313 13.00 -13.73 11.56
N TYR A 314 12.21 -12.71 11.24
CA TYR A 314 11.85 -11.64 12.14
C TYR A 314 10.54 -12.00 12.84
N TYR A 315 10.48 -11.70 14.13
CA TYR A 315 9.30 -11.90 14.94
C TYR A 315 9.20 -10.86 16.05
N GLY A 316 7.99 -10.68 16.57
CA GLY A 316 7.69 -9.85 17.73
C GLY A 316 6.19 -9.81 18.04
N THR A 317 5.83 -9.16 19.13
CA THR A 317 4.45 -9.05 19.64
C THR A 317 3.70 -7.81 19.15
N SER A 318 4.36 -6.95 18.37
CA SER A 318 3.79 -5.75 17.78
C SER A 318 3.87 -5.81 16.26
N SER A 319 2.76 -5.53 15.57
CA SER A 319 2.74 -5.42 14.10
C SER A 319 3.64 -4.28 13.61
N ARG A 320 4.24 -4.47 12.45
CA ARG A 320 5.00 -3.43 11.76
C ARG A 320 4.12 -2.39 11.05
N ASN A 321 2.80 -2.63 10.92
CA ASN A 321 1.82 -1.73 10.27
C ASN A 321 2.40 -1.01 9.03
N GLY A 322 3.07 -1.74 8.14
CA GLY A 322 3.65 -1.16 6.94
C GLY A 322 4.79 -0.14 7.17
N VAL A 323 5.86 -0.55 7.87
CA VAL A 323 7.26 -0.04 7.76
C VAL A 323 7.81 0.76 8.97
N THR A 324 7.02 1.16 9.97
CA THR A 324 7.50 2.16 10.96
C THR A 324 8.19 1.63 12.23
N SER A 325 8.14 0.33 12.55
CA SER A 325 8.93 -0.23 13.67
C SER A 325 9.68 -1.51 13.31
N PRO A 326 10.95 -1.67 13.74
CA PRO A 326 11.67 -2.92 13.57
C PRO A 326 11.05 -4.00 14.46
N TYR A 327 11.08 -5.25 14.02
CA TYR A 327 10.76 -6.39 14.88
C TYR A 327 11.79 -6.47 16.01
N ARG A 328 11.31 -6.44 17.25
CA ARG A 328 12.15 -6.48 18.47
C ARG A 328 11.82 -7.66 19.37
N GLY A 329 11.30 -8.75 18.80
CA GLY A 329 10.97 -9.94 19.56
C GLY A 329 12.18 -10.45 20.35
N THR A 330 11.97 -10.77 21.62
CA THR A 330 12.96 -11.37 22.55
C THR A 330 12.36 -12.55 23.31
N GLU A 331 11.13 -12.92 22.97
CA GLU A 331 10.30 -13.86 23.70
C GLU A 331 10.57 -15.33 23.34
N ALA A 332 11.41 -15.58 22.33
CA ALA A 332 11.76 -16.93 21.87
C ALA A 332 13.10 -17.38 22.46
N SER A 333 13.26 -18.69 22.66
CA SER A 333 14.50 -19.28 23.19
C SER A 333 15.68 -19.14 22.22
N GLU A 334 15.39 -18.97 20.94
CA GLU A 334 16.37 -18.75 19.88
C GLU A 334 17.04 -17.36 19.94
N GLY A 335 16.61 -16.46 20.84
CA GLY A 335 17.30 -15.22 21.18
C GLY A 335 16.51 -13.96 20.85
N ALA A 336 17.19 -12.91 20.39
CA ALA A 336 16.55 -11.70 19.89
C ALA A 336 16.27 -11.83 18.39
N SER A 337 15.17 -11.25 17.95
CA SER A 337 14.82 -11.10 16.53
C SER A 337 15.85 -10.23 15.79
N PRO A 338 16.26 -10.59 14.56
CA PRO A 338 15.90 -11.82 13.84
C PRO A 338 16.77 -13.02 14.22
N ILE A 339 16.22 -14.22 14.07
CA ILE A 339 17.03 -15.44 14.00
C ILE A 339 17.56 -15.62 12.58
N THR A 340 18.82 -16.06 12.45
CA THR A 340 19.44 -16.26 11.12
C THR A 340 19.57 -17.75 10.81
N VAL A 341 18.95 -18.16 9.70
CA VAL A 341 19.08 -19.51 9.13
C VAL A 341 20.22 -19.51 8.11
N LEU A 342 21.37 -20.08 8.50
CA LEU A 342 22.61 -20.10 7.70
C LEU A 342 22.60 -21.18 6.62
N SER A 343 21.56 -21.18 5.80
CA SER A 343 21.39 -22.13 4.73
C SER A 343 20.47 -21.57 3.67
N ARG A 344 20.91 -21.62 2.41
CA ARG A 344 20.10 -21.26 1.24
C ARG A 344 19.07 -22.31 0.84
N THR A 345 19.16 -23.52 1.40
CA THR A 345 18.26 -24.64 1.08
C THR A 345 17.27 -24.92 2.20
N THR A 346 17.56 -24.48 3.42
CA THR A 346 16.64 -24.62 4.55
C THR A 346 15.61 -23.50 4.47
N THR A 347 14.34 -23.87 4.32
CA THR A 347 13.22 -22.93 4.15
C THR A 347 12.20 -23.00 5.29
N ASN A 348 12.68 -23.35 6.48
CA ASN A 348 11.91 -23.33 7.70
C ASN A 348 12.78 -22.95 8.89
N ALA A 349 12.13 -22.46 9.94
CA ALA A 349 12.72 -22.22 11.24
C ALA A 349 11.68 -22.46 12.34
N THR A 350 12.14 -22.95 13.49
CA THR A 350 11.31 -23.13 14.67
C THR A 350 11.61 -22.01 15.66
N LEU A 351 10.55 -21.43 16.24
CA LEU A 351 10.61 -20.57 17.42
C LEU A 351 10.02 -21.32 18.60
N SER A 352 10.76 -21.43 19.70
CA SER A 352 10.39 -22.23 20.87
C SER A 352 10.47 -21.42 22.18
N GLY A 353 9.84 -21.95 23.24
CA GLY A 353 9.80 -21.29 24.56
C GLY A 353 8.98 -19.99 24.57
N LEU A 354 8.05 -19.84 23.63
CA LEU A 354 7.21 -18.64 23.54
C LEU A 354 6.28 -18.52 24.76
N PRO A 355 5.96 -17.29 25.19
CA PRO A 355 5.08 -17.04 26.32
C PRO A 355 3.69 -17.61 26.06
N VAL A 356 3.30 -18.57 26.90
CA VAL A 356 2.02 -19.29 26.80
C VAL A 356 0.92 -18.56 27.55
N ALA A 357 1.27 -17.82 28.61
CA ALA A 357 0.32 -17.10 29.44
C ALA A 357 -0.42 -16.05 28.61
N ALA A 358 -1.75 -16.10 28.65
CA ALA A 358 -2.59 -15.13 27.98
C ALA A 358 -2.31 -13.71 28.49
N PRO A 359 -2.54 -12.68 27.66
CA PRO A 359 -2.56 -11.29 28.11
C PRO A 359 -3.59 -11.03 29.22
N SER A 360 -3.65 -9.79 29.68
CA SER A 360 -4.69 -9.34 30.62
C SER A 360 -6.09 -9.64 30.10
N ILE A 361 -6.95 -10.18 30.99
CA ILE A 361 -8.35 -10.47 30.68
C ILE A 361 -9.06 -9.19 30.19
N PRO A 362 -9.62 -9.17 28.97
CA PRO A 362 -10.35 -8.02 28.45
C PRO A 362 -11.66 -7.79 29.21
N VAL A 363 -12.21 -6.58 29.10
CA VAL A 363 -13.56 -6.29 29.61
C VAL A 363 -14.63 -6.88 28.68
N ALA A 364 -15.81 -7.20 29.22
CA ALA A 364 -16.94 -7.68 28.43
C ALA A 364 -17.38 -6.61 27.40
N PRO A 365 -17.67 -6.97 26.13
CA PRO A 365 -18.19 -6.02 25.15
C PRO A 365 -19.62 -5.60 25.47
N ALA A 366 -19.97 -4.37 25.10
CA ALA A 366 -21.35 -3.88 25.10
C ALA A 366 -22.00 -4.25 23.77
N LEU A 367 -22.93 -5.20 23.81
CA LEU A 367 -23.62 -5.74 22.63
C LEU A 367 -24.92 -4.97 22.35
N THR A 368 -25.13 -4.64 21.08
CA THR A 368 -26.41 -4.17 20.55
C THR A 368 -26.85 -5.09 19.41
N VAL A 369 -28.12 -5.49 19.41
CA VAL A 369 -28.68 -6.43 18.45
C VAL A 369 -29.85 -5.78 17.74
N THR A 370 -29.79 -5.75 16.41
CA THR A 370 -30.88 -5.25 15.55
C THR A 370 -31.54 -6.43 14.83
N PRO A 371 -32.85 -6.66 15.00
CA PRO A 371 -33.55 -7.72 14.30
C PRO A 371 -33.64 -7.42 12.79
N LEU A 372 -33.41 -8.43 11.98
CA LEU A 372 -33.57 -8.41 10.53
C LEU A 372 -34.41 -9.62 10.07
N ASN A 373 -34.78 -9.63 8.78
CA ASN A 373 -35.46 -10.79 8.20
C ASN A 373 -34.55 -12.00 8.24
N GLN A 374 -34.96 -13.03 8.98
CA GLN A 374 -34.25 -14.29 9.14
C GLN A 374 -32.79 -14.13 9.64
N ALA A 375 -32.48 -13.02 10.30
CA ALA A 375 -31.13 -12.71 10.75
C ALA A 375 -31.13 -11.73 11.93
N LEU A 376 -30.00 -11.63 12.62
CA LEU A 376 -29.73 -10.60 13.61
C LEU A 376 -28.44 -9.87 13.23
N GLN A 377 -28.48 -8.54 13.19
CA GLN A 377 -27.27 -7.72 13.06
C GLN A 377 -26.73 -7.43 14.46
N LEU A 378 -25.52 -7.92 14.73
CA LEU A 378 -24.82 -7.71 15.99
C LEU A 378 -23.81 -6.58 15.81
N ASN A 379 -23.79 -5.62 16.74
CA ASN A 379 -22.77 -4.57 16.81
C ASN A 379 -22.30 -4.40 18.24
N TRP A 380 -21.00 -4.22 18.46
CA TRP A 380 -20.42 -4.01 19.78
C TRP A 380 -19.34 -2.93 19.75
N ASN A 381 -18.92 -2.45 20.92
CA ASN A 381 -17.78 -1.53 21.01
C ASN A 381 -16.46 -2.28 20.87
N ARG A 382 -15.44 -1.62 20.29
CA ARG A 382 -14.06 -2.12 20.32
C ARG A 382 -13.60 -2.27 21.78
N VAL A 383 -13.04 -3.42 22.13
CA VAL A 383 -12.53 -3.72 23.48
C VAL A 383 -11.01 -3.57 23.51
N THR A 384 -10.50 -2.77 24.46
CA THR A 384 -9.06 -2.59 24.64
C THR A 384 -8.43 -3.89 25.16
N GLY A 385 -7.32 -4.32 24.54
CA GLY A 385 -6.63 -5.56 24.89
C GLY A 385 -7.24 -6.84 24.30
N ALA A 386 -8.39 -6.76 23.63
CA ALA A 386 -8.94 -7.89 22.89
C ALA A 386 -8.12 -8.15 21.62
N THR A 387 -7.92 -9.42 21.29
CA THR A 387 -7.38 -9.88 20.00
C THR A 387 -8.46 -10.49 19.11
N GLY A 388 -9.68 -10.65 19.63
CA GLY A 388 -10.82 -11.21 18.92
C GLY A 388 -12.08 -11.27 19.79
N TYR A 389 -13.12 -11.90 19.25
CA TYR A 389 -14.41 -12.05 19.92
C TYR A 389 -15.00 -13.44 19.70
N GLU A 390 -15.84 -13.89 20.63
CA GLU A 390 -16.65 -15.10 20.48
C GLU A 390 -18.13 -14.77 20.67
N ILE A 391 -18.94 -15.24 19.73
CA ILE A 391 -20.39 -15.00 19.68
C ILE A 391 -21.12 -16.30 20.04
N PHE A 392 -22.01 -16.20 21.02
CA PHE A 392 -22.85 -17.27 21.51
C PHE A 392 -24.30 -16.99 21.09
N HIS A 393 -24.97 -17.97 20.50
CA HIS A 393 -26.38 -17.85 20.15
C HIS A 393 -27.14 -19.15 20.40
N SER A 394 -28.41 -19.04 20.80
CA SER A 394 -29.30 -20.18 21.05
C SER A 394 -30.76 -19.78 20.92
N SER A 395 -31.65 -20.73 20.64
CA SER A 395 -33.12 -20.55 20.77
C SER A 395 -33.62 -20.77 22.20
N THR A 396 -32.75 -21.26 23.08
CA THR A 396 -33.03 -21.50 24.51
C THR A 396 -32.21 -20.51 25.33
N GLU A 397 -32.79 -20.02 26.42
CA GLU A 397 -32.11 -19.11 27.35
C GLU A 397 -30.83 -19.75 27.88
N PHE A 398 -29.78 -18.94 27.98
CA PHE A 398 -28.51 -19.33 28.57
C PHE A 398 -27.94 -18.17 29.38
N ASN A 399 -26.95 -18.48 30.22
CA ASN A 399 -26.20 -17.48 30.98
C ASN A 399 -24.71 -17.82 30.96
N ALA A 400 -23.90 -17.05 31.69
CA ALA A 400 -22.45 -17.19 31.74
C ALA A 400 -21.97 -18.58 32.21
N THR A 401 -22.80 -19.37 32.90
CA THR A 401 -22.46 -20.72 33.37
C THR A 401 -22.90 -21.84 32.43
N SER A 402 -23.65 -21.53 31.37
CA SER A 402 -24.30 -22.52 30.49
C SER A 402 -24.24 -22.12 29.01
N LEU A 403 -23.05 -21.78 28.52
CA LEU A 403 -22.86 -21.23 27.16
C LEU A 403 -23.13 -22.27 26.06
N PRO A 404 -23.80 -21.89 24.95
CA PRO A 404 -23.97 -22.75 23.78
C PRO A 404 -22.63 -22.98 23.06
N PHE A 405 -22.42 -24.18 22.51
CA PHE A 405 -21.17 -24.56 21.84
C PHE A 405 -21.45 -25.27 20.50
N PRO A 406 -20.63 -25.06 19.45
CA PRO A 406 -19.49 -24.13 19.38
C PRO A 406 -19.90 -22.66 19.22
N PRO A 407 -19.13 -21.69 19.76
CA PRO A 407 -19.32 -20.28 19.42
C PRO A 407 -18.84 -19.98 18.00
N VAL A 408 -19.24 -18.83 17.49
CA VAL A 408 -18.58 -18.22 16.32
C VAL A 408 -17.39 -17.41 16.81
N THR A 409 -16.17 -17.76 16.39
CA THR A 409 -14.93 -17.08 16.77
C THR A 409 -14.47 -16.11 15.68
N ILE A 410 -14.13 -14.89 16.09
CA ILE A 410 -13.59 -13.82 15.23
C ILE A 410 -12.19 -13.50 15.72
N GLU A 411 -11.16 -13.80 14.92
CA GLU A 411 -9.74 -13.53 15.24
C GLU A 411 -9.27 -12.16 14.71
N ASN A 412 -10.13 -11.16 14.82
CA ASN A 412 -9.83 -9.79 14.42
C ASN A 412 -10.44 -8.81 15.44
N ALA A 413 -9.58 -8.15 16.23
CA ALA A 413 -9.99 -7.19 17.23
C ALA A 413 -10.68 -5.93 16.66
N GLU A 414 -10.41 -5.60 15.40
CA GLU A 414 -10.98 -4.44 14.70
C GLU A 414 -12.39 -4.72 14.16
N GLN A 415 -12.79 -5.99 14.04
CA GLN A 415 -14.14 -6.32 13.63
C GLN A 415 -15.11 -6.13 14.81
N THR A 416 -16.03 -5.18 14.67
CA THR A 416 -17.02 -4.82 15.71
C THR A 416 -18.46 -5.07 15.31
N SER A 417 -18.68 -5.84 14.25
CA SER A 417 -20.02 -6.23 13.78
C SER A 417 -20.04 -7.63 13.18
N TYR A 418 -21.20 -8.27 13.25
CA TYR A 418 -21.43 -9.60 12.68
C TYR A 418 -22.90 -9.78 12.31
N LEU A 419 -23.16 -10.30 11.11
CA LEU A 419 -24.50 -10.70 10.69
C LEU A 419 -24.70 -12.17 11.04
N LEU A 420 -25.63 -12.48 11.94
CA LEU A 420 -26.03 -13.84 12.28
C LEU A 420 -27.20 -14.27 11.37
N PRO A 421 -27.00 -15.12 10.36
CA PRO A 421 -28.01 -15.45 9.36
C PRO A 421 -28.80 -16.72 9.72
N GLY A 422 -29.82 -17.04 8.91
CA GLY A 422 -30.48 -18.36 8.91
C GLY A 422 -31.45 -18.61 10.06
N LEU A 423 -31.99 -17.55 10.67
CA LEU A 423 -32.89 -17.63 11.82
C LEU A 423 -34.36 -17.63 11.38
N SER A 424 -35.25 -18.12 12.25
CA SER A 424 -36.70 -18.08 12.00
C SER A 424 -37.30 -16.79 12.57
N ASN A 425 -38.09 -16.09 11.76
CA ASN A 425 -38.77 -14.88 12.22
C ASN A 425 -39.79 -15.19 13.31
N GLY A 426 -39.88 -14.32 14.32
CA GLY A 426 -40.77 -14.48 15.46
C GLY A 426 -40.29 -15.47 16.53
N THR A 427 -39.27 -16.27 16.25
CA THR A 427 -38.65 -17.17 17.23
C THR A 427 -37.66 -16.38 18.09
N PRO A 428 -37.79 -16.39 19.44
CA PRO A 428 -36.82 -15.71 20.30
C PRO A 428 -35.45 -16.37 20.20
N HIS A 429 -34.42 -15.54 20.10
CA HIS A 429 -33.02 -15.95 20.14
C HIS A 429 -32.29 -15.19 21.24
N TYR A 430 -31.50 -15.93 22.00
CA TYR A 430 -30.60 -15.42 23.02
C TYR A 430 -29.23 -15.27 22.39
N VAL A 431 -28.63 -14.09 22.51
CA VAL A 431 -27.30 -13.79 21.94
C VAL A 431 -26.45 -13.09 22.97
N ALA A 432 -25.19 -13.51 23.09
CA ALA A 432 -24.19 -12.83 23.89
C ALA A 432 -22.83 -12.89 23.19
N ILE A 433 -21.95 -11.96 23.52
CA ILE A 433 -20.60 -11.89 22.99
C ILE A 433 -19.59 -11.77 24.13
N ARG A 434 -18.39 -12.31 23.96
CA ARG A 434 -17.26 -12.01 24.85
C ARG A 434 -16.05 -11.60 24.04
N ALA A 435 -15.18 -10.83 24.66
CA ALA A 435 -13.86 -10.51 24.15
C ALA A 435 -12.88 -11.60 24.55
N ILE A 436 -11.94 -11.90 23.66
CA ILE A 436 -10.83 -12.80 23.92
C ILE A 436 -9.51 -12.07 23.70
N SER A 437 -8.48 -12.44 24.46
CA SER A 437 -7.11 -11.98 24.25
C SER A 437 -6.16 -13.17 24.24
N ARG A 438 -5.27 -13.17 23.27
CA ARG A 438 -4.22 -14.18 23.07
C ARG A 438 -2.92 -13.47 22.70
N ASN A 439 -1.77 -14.05 22.99
CA ASN A 439 -0.52 -13.51 22.48
C ASN A 439 -0.50 -13.65 20.96
N THR A 440 -0.36 -12.54 20.24
CA THR A 440 -0.21 -12.54 18.79
C THR A 440 1.24 -12.23 18.44
N PHE A 441 1.87 -13.13 17.70
CA PHE A 441 3.18 -12.91 17.10
C PHE A 441 3.02 -12.51 15.65
N PHE A 442 3.77 -11.49 15.25
CA PHE A 442 3.88 -11.04 13.87
C PHE A 442 5.22 -11.50 13.33
N LEU A 443 5.20 -12.21 12.20
CA LEU A 443 6.38 -12.84 11.62
C LEU A 443 6.61 -12.35 10.19
N ALA A 444 7.89 -12.18 9.83
CA ALA A 444 8.30 -11.88 8.46
C ALA A 444 9.66 -12.54 8.16
N VAL A 445 9.94 -12.80 6.89
CA VAL A 445 11.20 -13.43 6.44
C VAL A 445 11.88 -12.55 5.40
N THR A 446 13.20 -12.46 5.48
CA THR A 446 14.04 -11.85 4.44
C THR A 446 15.09 -12.85 3.95
N ALA A 447 15.61 -12.61 2.75
CA ALA A 447 16.76 -13.31 2.19
C ALA A 447 18.02 -12.44 2.34
N VAL A 448 19.16 -13.08 2.60
CA VAL A 448 20.45 -12.42 2.80
C VAL A 448 21.45 -12.90 1.74
N VAL A 449 21.94 -11.97 0.94
CA VAL A 449 23.04 -12.20 -0.02
C VAL A 449 24.36 -12.10 0.73
N ASP A 450 25.22 -13.10 0.54
CA ASP A 450 26.55 -13.23 1.14
C ASP A 450 26.67 -12.66 2.58
N ARG A 451 26.59 -13.54 3.58
CA ARG A 451 26.60 -13.15 5.01
C ARG A 451 27.86 -12.38 5.46
N SER A 452 28.93 -12.37 4.67
CA SER A 452 30.10 -11.52 4.93
C SER A 452 29.85 -10.05 4.64
N LEU A 453 28.91 -9.74 3.73
CA LEU A 453 28.55 -8.39 3.29
C LEU A 453 27.31 -7.84 4.00
N ALA A 454 26.42 -8.71 4.48
CA ALA A 454 25.27 -8.36 5.33
C ALA A 454 25.40 -8.96 6.74
N PRO A 455 26.33 -8.47 7.57
CA PRO A 455 26.62 -9.09 8.87
C PRO A 455 25.46 -8.97 9.86
N GLY A 456 24.59 -7.96 9.72
CA GLY A 456 23.49 -7.66 10.65
C GLY A 456 22.13 -7.43 9.95
N ALA A 457 21.07 -7.46 10.75
CA ALA A 457 19.70 -7.18 10.32
C ALA A 457 19.56 -5.79 9.68
N GLY A 458 18.80 -5.68 8.60
CA GLY A 458 18.60 -4.42 7.88
C GLY A 458 19.82 -3.94 7.07
N SER A 459 20.76 -4.83 6.74
CA SER A 459 21.89 -4.51 5.86
C SER A 459 21.42 -4.30 4.41
N ALA A 460 22.16 -3.51 3.62
CA ALA A 460 21.81 -3.24 2.21
C ALA A 460 21.75 -4.49 1.29
N ASN A 461 22.30 -5.64 1.71
CA ASN A 461 22.29 -6.90 0.97
C ASN A 461 21.25 -7.91 1.52
N GLU A 462 20.19 -7.38 2.12
CA GLU A 462 19.04 -8.11 2.61
C GLU A 462 17.80 -7.73 1.78
N SER A 463 16.93 -8.69 1.49
CA SER A 463 15.67 -8.41 0.79
C SER A 463 14.78 -7.49 1.64
N PRO A 464 13.77 -6.85 1.04
CA PRO A 464 12.60 -6.39 1.78
C PRO A 464 11.99 -7.54 2.61
N TYR A 465 11.25 -7.16 3.66
CA TYR A 465 10.45 -8.09 4.44
C TYR A 465 9.38 -8.74 3.55
N SER A 466 9.12 -10.03 3.75
CA SER A 466 7.91 -10.67 3.26
C SER A 466 6.65 -9.98 3.78
N GLU A 467 5.50 -10.34 3.22
CA GLU A 467 4.20 -10.09 3.85
C GLU A 467 4.23 -10.58 5.31
N GLU A 468 3.64 -9.77 6.19
CA GLU A 468 3.58 -10.06 7.62
C GLU A 468 2.53 -11.13 7.91
N VAL A 469 2.92 -12.15 8.68
CA VAL A 469 2.03 -13.25 9.08
C VAL A 469 1.71 -13.11 10.57
N PRO A 470 0.47 -12.77 10.97
CA PRO A 470 0.05 -12.80 12.35
C PRO A 470 -0.32 -14.24 12.77
N LEU A 471 0.08 -14.65 13.98
CA LEU A 471 -0.28 -15.93 14.57
C LEU A 471 -0.53 -15.82 16.07
N GLY A 472 -1.72 -16.25 16.52
CA GLY A 472 -2.06 -16.37 17.94
C GLY A 472 -1.45 -17.62 18.58
N ILE A 473 -0.82 -17.49 19.75
CA ILE A 473 -0.12 -18.56 20.47
C ILE A 473 -0.52 -18.59 21.95
N GLY A 474 -0.44 -19.78 22.55
CA GLY A 474 -0.70 -19.99 23.97
C GLY A 474 -2.17 -19.97 24.36
N ASP A 475 -2.42 -19.65 25.62
CA ASP A 475 -3.73 -19.65 26.26
C ASP A 475 -4.58 -18.47 25.78
N ILE A 476 -5.90 -18.64 25.87
CA ILE A 476 -6.87 -17.59 25.57
C ILE A 476 -7.45 -17.08 26.88
N ALA A 477 -7.24 -15.79 27.18
CA ALA A 477 -7.96 -15.11 28.23
C ALA A 477 -9.31 -14.63 27.70
N GLN A 478 -10.35 -14.86 28.49
CA GLN A 478 -11.74 -14.66 28.09
C GLN A 478 -12.39 -13.67 29.05
N SER A 479 -13.03 -12.63 28.52
CA SER A 479 -13.90 -11.77 29.34
C SER A 479 -15.14 -12.55 29.81
N GLY A 480 -15.88 -11.95 30.75
CA GLY A 480 -17.29 -12.31 30.91
C GLY A 480 -18.07 -12.08 29.60
N ILE A 481 -19.22 -12.72 29.46
CA ILE A 481 -20.13 -12.41 28.34
C ILE A 481 -20.79 -11.05 28.56
N SER A 482 -21.20 -10.41 27.46
CA SER A 482 -22.15 -9.31 27.48
C SER A 482 -23.45 -9.72 28.17
N GLU A 483 -24.29 -8.76 28.52
CA GLU A 483 -25.68 -9.05 28.85
C GLU A 483 -26.32 -9.85 27.70
N VAL A 484 -27.04 -10.91 28.07
CA VAL A 484 -27.72 -11.78 27.11
C VAL A 484 -28.90 -11.00 26.52
N GLN A 485 -28.88 -10.81 25.21
CA GLN A 485 -29.94 -10.13 24.47
C GLN A 485 -30.96 -11.17 24.03
N ASN A 486 -32.22 -11.01 24.45
CA ASN A 486 -33.34 -11.79 23.96
C ASN A 486 -34.03 -11.03 22.83
N VAL A 487 -33.79 -11.45 21.59
CA VAL A 487 -34.29 -10.78 20.40
C VAL A 487 -34.85 -11.80 19.42
N SER A 488 -36.06 -11.57 18.93
CA SER A 488 -36.62 -12.35 17.83
C SER A 488 -36.29 -11.67 16.49
N PRO A 489 -35.72 -12.39 15.51
CA PRO A 489 -35.67 -11.93 14.14
C PRO A 489 -37.06 -11.55 13.68
N GLU A 490 -37.16 -10.48 12.92
CA GLU A 490 -38.44 -9.97 12.48
C GLU A 490 -38.48 -10.03 10.96
N ALA A 491 -39.58 -10.59 10.44
CA ALA A 491 -39.81 -10.52 9.01
C ALA A 491 -39.80 -9.04 8.62
N ILE A 492 -38.88 -8.67 7.73
CA ILE A 492 -39.06 -7.47 6.93
C ILE A 492 -40.32 -7.81 6.14
N SER A 493 -41.48 -7.32 6.58
CA SER A 493 -42.72 -7.44 5.85
C SER A 493 -42.81 -6.22 4.95
N PRO A 494 -42.30 -6.30 3.71
CA PRO A 494 -42.51 -5.24 2.76
C PRO A 494 -44.01 -5.13 2.50
N TYR A 495 -44.46 -3.90 2.31
CA TYR A 495 -45.72 -3.67 1.63
C TYR A 495 -45.78 -4.52 0.34
N PRO A 496 -46.86 -5.28 0.06
CA PRO A 496 -48.20 -5.19 0.64
C PRO A 496 -48.52 -6.12 1.82
N ASN A 497 -47.58 -6.93 2.30
CA ASN A 497 -47.85 -8.01 3.28
C ASN A 497 -47.92 -7.52 4.75
N LEU A 498 -47.91 -6.21 4.97
CA LEU A 498 -48.04 -5.61 6.30
C LEU A 498 -49.50 -5.69 6.77
N SER A 499 -49.75 -6.03 8.04
CA SER A 499 -51.12 -6.09 8.58
C SER A 499 -51.86 -4.75 8.41
N LYS A 500 -53.20 -4.80 8.32
CA LYS A 500 -54.08 -3.61 8.26
C LYS A 500 -54.03 -2.72 9.52
N GLU A 501 -53.07 -2.95 10.40
CA GLU A 501 -52.84 -2.24 11.66
C GLU A 501 -51.40 -1.68 11.74
N GLY A 502 -50.62 -1.70 10.65
CA GLY A 502 -49.23 -1.21 10.62
C GLY A 502 -49.03 0.20 10.04
N CYS A 503 -47.93 0.87 10.38
CA CYS A 503 -47.52 2.15 9.78
C CYS A 503 -46.72 1.93 8.49
N PHE A 504 -47.42 1.68 7.37
CA PHE A 504 -46.85 1.37 6.04
C PHE A 504 -45.64 2.21 5.59
N ILE A 505 -45.73 3.55 5.63
CA ILE A 505 -44.66 4.45 5.15
C ILE A 505 -43.43 4.38 6.06
N ALA A 506 -43.65 4.38 7.38
CA ALA A 506 -42.58 4.28 8.35
C ALA A 506 -41.88 2.92 8.29
N THR A 507 -42.63 1.82 8.16
CA THR A 507 -42.05 0.47 7.98
C THR A 507 -41.26 0.37 6.67
N ALA A 508 -41.74 0.97 5.56
CA ALA A 508 -40.99 1.01 4.30
C ALA A 508 -39.67 1.81 4.40
N ALA A 509 -39.67 2.89 5.20
CA ALA A 509 -38.49 3.73 5.40
C ALA A 509 -37.47 3.13 6.40
N TYR A 510 -37.93 2.61 7.55
CA TYR A 510 -37.07 2.10 8.64
C TYR A 510 -36.72 0.62 8.49
N GLY A 511 -37.52 -0.14 7.73
CA GLY A 511 -37.17 -1.49 7.28
C GLY A 511 -37.79 -2.64 8.07
N PHE A 512 -38.27 -2.40 9.30
CA PHE A 512 -38.88 -3.44 10.14
C PHE A 512 -39.99 -2.85 11.03
N TYR A 513 -40.86 -3.71 11.56
CA TYR A 513 -42.07 -3.28 12.25
C TYR A 513 -41.81 -2.86 13.70
N SER A 514 -40.84 -3.50 14.37
CA SER A 514 -40.39 -3.17 15.73
C SER A 514 -39.45 -1.96 15.83
N ALA A 515 -39.14 -1.26 14.73
CA ALA A 515 -38.26 -0.09 14.76
C ALA A 515 -38.77 0.96 15.77
N PRO A 516 -37.92 1.52 16.66
CA PRO A 516 -38.36 2.43 17.72
C PRO A 516 -39.20 3.60 17.19
N GLN A 517 -38.80 4.16 16.05
CA GLN A 517 -39.51 5.25 15.39
C GLN A 517 -40.89 4.81 14.88
N VAL A 518 -41.01 3.56 14.40
CA VAL A 518 -42.28 2.98 13.94
C VAL A 518 -43.20 2.73 15.14
N GLN A 519 -42.68 2.20 16.25
CA GLN A 519 -43.46 1.94 17.47
C GLN A 519 -44.00 3.23 18.08
N VAL A 520 -43.17 4.25 18.23
CA VAL A 520 -43.59 5.59 18.72
C VAL A 520 -44.74 6.16 17.88
N LEU A 521 -44.66 6.07 16.54
CA LEU A 521 -45.71 6.57 15.66
C LEU A 521 -47.01 5.76 15.78
N ARG A 522 -46.92 4.46 16.08
CA ARG A 522 -48.07 3.59 16.31
C ARG A 522 -48.73 3.87 17.65
N GLU A 523 -47.95 4.02 18.72
CA GLU A 523 -48.46 4.44 20.02
C GLU A 523 -49.15 5.80 19.93
N PHE A 524 -48.58 6.73 19.17
CA PHE A 524 -49.18 8.04 18.93
C PHE A 524 -50.51 7.94 18.17
N ARG A 525 -50.58 7.09 17.16
CA ARG A 525 -51.84 6.78 16.46
C ARG A 525 -52.88 6.27 17.47
N ASP A 526 -52.51 5.27 18.27
CA ASP A 526 -53.45 4.55 19.12
C ASP A 526 -53.93 5.38 20.32
N HIS A 527 -53.02 6.09 20.98
CA HIS A 527 -53.31 6.81 22.22
C HIS A 527 -53.63 8.29 22.02
N VAL A 528 -53.28 8.89 20.86
CA VAL A 528 -53.55 10.31 20.59
C VAL A 528 -54.54 10.46 19.44
N LEU A 529 -54.26 9.92 18.25
CA LEU A 529 -55.10 10.16 17.08
C LEU A 529 -56.46 9.45 17.15
N MET A 530 -56.52 8.22 17.66
CA MET A 530 -57.77 7.45 17.70
C MET A 530 -58.78 7.98 18.74
N THR A 531 -58.33 8.81 19.68
CA THR A 531 -59.18 9.35 20.76
C THR A 531 -60.19 10.40 20.28
N ASN A 532 -59.95 11.05 19.14
CA ASN A 532 -60.76 12.18 18.65
C ASN A 532 -61.18 12.01 17.18
N ALA A 533 -62.26 12.69 16.78
CA ALA A 533 -62.84 12.53 15.44
C ALA A 533 -61.89 12.98 14.30
N PRO A 534 -61.16 14.11 14.40
CA PRO A 534 -60.19 14.50 13.37
C PRO A 534 -59.04 13.50 13.22
N GLY A 535 -58.51 12.99 14.33
CA GLY A 535 -57.45 11.98 14.30
C GLY A 535 -57.91 10.67 13.67
N ARG A 536 -59.11 10.17 13.97
CA ARG A 536 -59.69 9.00 13.27
C ARG A 536 -59.85 9.22 11.77
N ALA A 537 -60.27 10.42 11.34
CA ALA A 537 -60.38 10.76 9.92
C ALA A 537 -59.01 10.77 9.22
N PHE A 538 -57.97 11.32 9.87
CA PHE A 538 -56.60 11.27 9.37
C PHE A 538 -56.08 9.84 9.25
N VAL A 539 -56.30 9.00 10.27
CA VAL A 539 -55.93 7.59 10.23
C VAL A 539 -56.64 6.89 9.06
N ALA A 540 -57.95 7.07 8.90
CA ALA A 540 -58.68 6.47 7.78
C ALA A 540 -58.12 6.89 6.40
N TRP A 541 -57.75 8.17 6.24
CA TRP A 541 -57.07 8.66 5.05
C TRP A 541 -55.70 7.98 4.85
N TYR A 542 -54.89 7.91 5.91
CA TYR A 542 -53.57 7.27 5.87
C TYR A 542 -53.66 5.79 5.49
N TYR A 543 -54.65 5.05 6.00
CA TYR A 543 -54.86 3.64 5.63
C TYR A 543 -55.37 3.46 4.20
N ARG A 544 -56.04 4.46 3.63
CA ARG A 544 -56.49 4.46 2.23
C ARG A 544 -55.34 4.72 1.25
N TYR A 545 -54.42 5.63 1.57
CA TYR A 545 -53.39 6.10 0.62
C TYR A 545 -51.95 5.71 0.96
N GLY A 546 -51.64 5.49 2.24
CA GLY A 546 -50.33 5.05 2.75
C GLY A 546 -49.77 3.78 2.09
N PRO A 547 -50.60 2.76 1.78
CA PRO A 547 -50.22 1.61 0.94
C PRO A 547 -49.50 1.98 -0.36
N CYS A 548 -50.02 2.95 -1.13
CA CYS A 548 -49.43 3.37 -2.40
C CYS A 548 -48.06 4.03 -2.19
N GLY A 549 -47.94 4.90 -1.18
CA GLY A 549 -46.68 5.54 -0.81
C GLY A 549 -45.60 4.55 -0.37
N ALA A 550 -45.98 3.53 0.41
CA ALA A 550 -45.06 2.47 0.83
C ALA A 550 -44.55 1.63 -0.36
N LYS A 551 -45.40 1.38 -1.36
CA LYS A 551 -45.00 0.71 -2.62
C LYS A 551 -43.91 1.49 -3.35
N LEU A 552 -44.07 2.81 -3.46
CA LEU A 552 -43.11 3.69 -4.12
C LEU A 552 -41.76 3.70 -3.40
N ILE A 553 -41.75 3.77 -2.08
CA ILE A 553 -40.52 3.76 -1.26
C ILE A 553 -39.77 2.42 -1.39
N ASN A 554 -40.50 1.29 -1.39
CA ASN A 554 -39.88 -0.02 -1.55
C ASN A 554 -39.35 -0.25 -2.97
N ALA A 555 -40.00 0.29 -4.01
CA ALA A 555 -39.52 0.23 -5.39
C ALA A 555 -38.25 1.07 -5.61
N HIS A 556 -38.00 2.07 -4.77
CA HIS A 556 -36.89 3.02 -4.92
C HIS A 556 -36.14 3.23 -3.60
N PRO A 557 -35.12 2.40 -3.29
CA PRO A 557 -34.40 2.44 -2.01
C PRO A 557 -33.82 3.80 -1.61
N TRP A 558 -33.45 4.64 -2.58
CA TRP A 558 -32.94 5.99 -2.33
C TRP A 558 -33.96 6.92 -1.65
N LEU A 559 -35.28 6.65 -1.78
CA LEU A 559 -36.34 7.40 -1.11
C LEU A 559 -36.38 7.17 0.41
N LYS A 560 -35.76 6.11 0.93
CA LYS A 560 -35.79 5.82 2.37
C LYS A 560 -35.13 6.93 3.20
N PHE A 561 -34.03 7.49 2.72
CA PHE A 561 -33.33 8.59 3.41
C PHE A 561 -34.18 9.86 3.54
N PRO A 562 -34.72 10.47 2.46
CA PRO A 562 -35.55 11.66 2.56
C PRO A 562 -36.84 11.41 3.36
N VAL A 563 -37.42 10.20 3.29
CA VAL A 563 -38.61 9.86 4.10
C VAL A 563 -38.26 9.78 5.59
N ARG A 564 -37.12 9.21 5.98
CA ARG A 564 -36.65 9.22 7.38
C ARG A 564 -36.50 10.64 7.91
N LEU A 565 -35.91 11.53 7.10
CA LEU A 565 -35.73 12.95 7.46
C LEU A 565 -37.09 13.66 7.64
N ALA A 566 -38.04 13.43 6.73
CA ALA A 566 -39.38 14.00 6.81
C ALA A 566 -40.20 13.46 8.01
N LEU A 567 -39.99 12.21 8.41
CA LEU A 567 -40.65 11.60 9.57
C LEU A 567 -40.03 12.04 10.91
N LEU A 568 -38.77 12.46 10.94
CA LEU A 568 -38.07 12.84 12.16
C LEU A 568 -38.83 13.85 13.05
N PRO A 569 -39.35 15.00 12.54
CA PRO A 569 -40.11 15.93 13.38
C PRO A 569 -41.41 15.32 13.91
N LEU A 570 -42.07 14.44 13.15
CA LEU A 570 -43.27 13.74 13.61
C LEU A 570 -42.96 12.75 14.72
N VAL A 571 -41.84 12.02 14.60
CA VAL A 571 -41.35 11.10 15.64
C VAL A 571 -41.01 11.90 16.91
N ALA A 572 -40.26 13.00 16.80
CA ALA A 572 -39.92 13.84 17.94
C ALA A 572 -41.16 14.42 18.63
N GLY A 573 -42.14 14.92 17.84
CA GLY A 573 -43.42 15.41 18.36
C GLY A 573 -44.26 14.32 19.03
N ALA A 574 -44.26 13.11 18.47
CA ALA A 574 -44.93 11.95 19.06
C ALA A 574 -44.28 11.54 20.40
N ILE A 575 -42.94 11.46 20.46
CA ILE A 575 -42.21 11.22 21.73
C ILE A 575 -42.59 12.30 22.75
N PHE A 576 -42.57 13.57 22.35
CA PHE A 576 -42.92 14.68 23.22
C PHE A 576 -44.35 14.52 23.78
N LEU A 577 -45.33 14.23 22.93
CA LEU A 577 -46.73 14.12 23.36
C LEU A 577 -47.00 12.87 24.21
N LEU A 578 -46.34 11.74 23.93
CA LEU A 578 -46.54 10.49 24.66
C LEU A 578 -45.79 10.46 26.00
N HIS A 579 -44.54 10.94 26.02
CA HIS A 579 -43.62 10.69 27.14
C HIS A 579 -43.30 11.91 28.01
N THR A 580 -43.83 13.11 27.71
CA THR A 580 -43.61 14.29 28.57
C THR A 580 -44.75 14.54 29.57
N PRO A 581 -44.43 14.97 30.80
CA PRO A 581 -45.41 15.40 31.80
C PRO A 581 -46.24 16.62 31.35
N LEU A 582 -47.46 16.75 31.86
CA LEU A 582 -48.40 17.83 31.52
C LEU A 582 -47.81 19.24 31.74
N LEU A 583 -47.00 19.43 32.78
CA LEU A 583 -46.37 20.72 33.08
C LEU A 583 -45.39 21.17 31.98
N ILE A 584 -44.61 20.25 31.42
CA ILE A 584 -43.68 20.56 30.33
C ILE A 584 -44.48 20.94 29.06
N LYS A 585 -45.56 20.21 28.77
CA LYS A 585 -46.47 20.52 27.65
C LYS A 585 -47.05 21.93 27.77
N ILE A 586 -47.59 22.28 28.94
CA ILE A 586 -48.13 23.63 29.22
C ILE A 586 -47.03 24.70 29.13
N GLY A 587 -45.85 24.44 29.70
CA GLY A 587 -44.70 25.34 29.63
C GLY A 587 -44.24 25.62 28.20
N THR A 588 -44.15 24.59 27.36
CA THR A 588 -43.81 24.75 25.94
C THR A 588 -44.89 25.51 25.17
N LEU A 589 -46.18 25.27 25.43
CA LEU A 589 -47.27 26.00 24.79
C LEU A 589 -47.24 27.48 25.18
N PHE A 590 -47.01 27.77 26.46
CA PHE A 590 -46.86 29.13 26.95
C PHE A 590 -45.66 29.84 26.29
N LEU A 591 -44.54 29.14 26.13
CA LEU A 591 -43.33 29.69 25.48
C LEU A 591 -43.57 29.96 23.98
N LEU A 592 -44.26 29.05 23.28
CA LEU A 592 -44.63 29.22 21.87
C LEU A 592 -45.61 30.37 21.62
N ILE A 593 -46.44 30.74 22.59
CA ILE A 593 -47.39 31.86 22.49
C ILE A 593 -46.73 33.17 22.94
N SER A 594 -45.93 33.13 24.02
CA SER A 594 -45.34 34.32 24.61
C SER A 594 -44.22 34.92 23.74
N ILE A 595 -43.44 34.11 23.03
CA ILE A 595 -42.35 34.62 22.17
C ILE A 595 -42.88 35.45 20.98
N PRO A 596 -43.85 35.00 20.17
CA PRO A 596 -44.41 35.82 19.09
C PRO A 596 -45.13 37.06 19.60
N VAL A 597 -45.84 36.95 20.73
CA VAL A 597 -46.51 38.10 21.35
C VAL A 597 -45.48 39.12 21.85
N PHE A 598 -44.41 38.66 22.48
CA PHE A 598 -43.30 39.52 22.91
C PHE A 598 -42.62 40.19 21.71
N LEU A 599 -42.30 39.43 20.65
CA LEU A 599 -41.71 39.97 19.43
C LEU A 599 -42.64 40.97 18.74
N TYR A 600 -43.94 40.71 18.69
CA TYR A 600 -44.94 41.63 18.13
C TYR A 600 -45.05 42.91 18.95
N LEU A 601 -45.11 42.81 20.29
CA LEU A 601 -45.17 43.96 21.19
C LEU A 601 -43.87 44.76 21.16
N TYR A 602 -42.71 44.09 21.05
CA TYR A 602 -41.41 44.71 20.88
C TYR A 602 -41.28 45.42 19.53
N GLN A 603 -41.71 44.81 18.43
CA GLN A 603 -41.76 45.48 17.12
C GLN A 603 -42.73 46.68 17.14
N ARG A 604 -43.85 46.58 17.85
CA ARG A 604 -44.81 47.67 18.02
C ARG A 604 -44.24 48.84 18.84
N SER A 605 -43.45 48.58 19.88
CA SER A 605 -42.81 49.64 20.68
C SER A 605 -41.70 50.34 19.88
N GLN A 606 -40.90 49.60 19.11
CA GLN A 606 -39.87 50.16 18.22
C GLN A 606 -40.48 51.05 17.13
N ARG A 607 -41.62 50.66 16.53
CA ARG A 607 -42.34 51.51 15.56
C ARG A 607 -42.85 52.82 16.14
N LYS A 608 -43.25 52.85 17.42
CA LYS A 608 -43.67 54.10 18.09
C LYS A 608 -42.50 55.06 18.32
N MET A 609 -41.30 54.56 18.62
CA MET A 609 -40.10 55.38 18.79
C MET A 609 -39.66 56.03 17.47
N LEU A 610 -39.76 55.31 16.35
CA LEU A 610 -39.44 55.85 15.01
C LEU A 610 -40.42 56.94 14.53
N VAL A 611 -41.69 56.89 14.96
CA VAL A 611 -42.70 57.93 14.64
C VAL A 611 -42.49 59.19 15.50
N GLN A 612 -42.05 59.04 16.76
CA GLN A 612 -41.73 60.19 17.62
C GLN A 612 -40.44 60.92 17.21
N SER A 613 -39.46 60.23 16.62
CA SER A 613 -38.24 60.86 16.09
C SER A 613 -38.42 61.56 14.73
N GLY A 614 -39.51 61.29 14.00
CA GLY A 614 -39.80 61.89 12.69
C GLY A 614 -40.65 63.17 12.73
N GLY A 615 -41.16 63.57 13.90
CA GLY A 615 -42.08 64.70 14.08
C GLY A 615 -41.45 66.02 14.54
N SER A 616 -40.13 66.19 14.44
CA SER A 616 -39.47 67.47 14.69
C SER A 616 -38.71 67.95 13.44
N ARG A 617 -39.46 68.61 12.54
CA ARG A 617 -38.97 69.69 11.70
C ARG A 617 -40.00 70.79 11.69
#